data_AF-A0A9D8XUU9-F1
#
_entry.id   AF-A0A9D8XUU9-F1
#
_cell.length_a   1.000
_cell.length_b   1.000
_cell.length_c   1.000
_cell.angle_alpha   90.00
_cell.angle_beta   90.00
_cell.angle_gamma   90.00
#
_symmetry.space_group_name_H-M   'P 1'
#
loop_
_entity.id
_entity.type
_entity.pdbx_description
1 polymer ?
#
loop_
_entity_poly.entity_id
_entity_poly.type
_entity_poly.pdbx_seq_one_letter_code
_entity_poly.pdbx_strand_id
1 'polypeptide(L)'
;MNESEMAQLMYSSADGSERMLYRISEKFSTELLNGDYTKYAINKKFIIRGHAVLVKGNGDGQGYFTAEWSVGGLNLCILSDVPLTEEDLKRMIN
;
A
#
# COMPACT_ATOMS: atom_id res chain seq x y z
N MET A 1 13.97 10.66 0.13
CA MET A 1 14.00 9.45 0.98
C MET A 1 15.24 8.62 0.62
N ASN A 2 16.15 8.33 1.55
CA ASN A 2 17.26 7.40 1.28
C ASN A 2 16.70 5.97 1.32
N GLU A 3 16.85 5.20 0.24
CA GLU A 3 16.37 3.81 0.14
C GLU A 3 17.07 2.85 1.12
N SER A 4 18.09 3.29 1.84
CA SER A 4 18.95 2.50 2.72
C SER A 4 18.31 2.03 4.04
N GLU A 5 17.06 2.41 4.33
CA GLU A 5 16.36 2.11 5.60
C GLU A 5 14.93 1.54 5.38
N MET A 6 14.71 0.84 4.27
CA MET A 6 13.42 0.23 3.92
C MET A 6 13.56 -1.28 3.74
N ALA A 7 12.72 -2.05 4.44
CA ALA A 7 12.54 -3.46 4.17
C ALA A 7 11.44 -3.65 3.11
N GLN A 8 11.67 -4.52 2.12
CA GLN A 8 10.69 -4.85 1.09
C GLN A 8 10.55 -6.37 0.96
N LEU A 9 9.31 -6.86 1.08
CA LEU A 9 8.92 -8.21 0.68
C LEU A 9 8.22 -8.13 -0.68
N MET A 10 8.56 -9.02 -1.61
CA MET A 10 7.92 -9.13 -2.91
C MET A 10 7.32 -10.52 -3.07
N TYR A 11 6.04 -10.56 -3.42
CA TYR A 11 5.39 -11.73 -3.97
C TYR A 11 5.21 -11.54 -5.47
N SER A 12 5.44 -12.59 -6.25
CA SER A 12 5.16 -12.62 -7.68
C SER A 12 4.53 -13.93 -8.09
N SER A 13 3.63 -13.88 -9.08
CA SER A 13 3.14 -15.09 -9.77
C SER A 13 4.30 -15.85 -10.42
N ALA A 14 4.08 -17.13 -10.74
CA ALA A 14 5.11 -18.00 -11.32
C ALA A 14 5.63 -17.50 -12.68
N ASP A 15 4.78 -16.80 -13.43
CA ASP A 15 5.09 -16.17 -14.72
C ASP A 15 5.55 -14.70 -14.58
N GLY A 16 5.56 -14.16 -13.36
CA GLY A 16 5.94 -12.78 -13.06
C GLY A 16 4.96 -11.71 -13.55
N SER A 17 3.79 -12.08 -14.06
CA SER A 17 2.77 -11.15 -14.59
C SER A 17 2.09 -10.33 -13.49
N GLU A 18 2.00 -10.88 -12.28
CA GLU A 18 1.38 -10.25 -11.13
C GLU A 18 2.39 -10.13 -10.00
N ARG A 19 2.44 -8.95 -9.38
CA ARG A 19 3.32 -8.69 -8.25
C ARG A 19 2.63 -7.91 -7.15
N MET A 20 3.12 -8.13 -5.94
CA MET A 20 2.74 -7.39 -4.76
C MET A 20 3.99 -7.09 -3.93
N LEU A 21 4.13 -5.84 -3.53
CA LEU A 21 5.21 -5.37 -2.66
C LEU A 21 4.64 -4.96 -1.32
N TYR A 22 5.26 -5.45 -0.26
CA TYR A 22 5.04 -4.97 1.09
C TYR A 22 6.31 -4.25 1.55
N ARG A 23 6.20 -2.95 1.83
CA ARG A 23 7.31 -2.09 2.24
C ARG A 23 7.12 -1.62 3.66
N ILE A 24 8.20 -1.60 4.42
CA ILE A 24 8.25 -1.05 5.78
C ILE A 24 9.42 -0.09 5.86
N SER A 25 9.22 1.10 6.41
CA SER A 25 10.28 2.04 6.75
C SER A 25 10.17 2.48 8.20
N GLU A 26 11.30 2.52 8.90
CA GLU A 26 11.39 2.94 10.30
C GLU A 26 11.32 4.47 10.48
N LYS A 27 11.39 5.22 9.39
CA LYS A 27 11.29 6.68 9.42
C LYS A 27 9.88 7.09 9.05
N PHE A 28 9.13 7.58 10.02
CA PHE A 28 7.87 8.28 9.75
C PHE A 28 8.13 9.44 8.78
N SER A 29 7.55 9.31 7.59
CA SER A 29 7.50 10.31 6.55
C SER A 29 6.04 10.60 6.21
N THR A 30 5.75 11.87 5.94
CA THR A 30 4.47 12.27 5.33
C THR A 30 4.50 12.07 3.81
N GLU A 31 5.68 11.80 3.24
CA GLU A 31 5.85 11.39 1.85
C GLU A 31 5.37 9.95 1.67
N LEU A 32 4.67 9.71 0.57
CA LEU A 32 4.09 8.42 0.24
C LEU A 32 5.21 7.43 -0.15
N LEU A 33 5.25 6.28 0.52
CA LEU A 33 6.15 5.16 0.20
C LEU A 33 5.80 4.47 -1.12
N ASN A 34 4.58 4.70 -1.64
CA ASN A 34 4.15 4.11 -2.91
C ASN A 34 4.92 4.66 -4.12
N GLY A 35 5.52 5.86 -4.02
CA GLY A 35 6.17 6.52 -5.16
C GLY A 35 5.21 6.95 -6.28
N ASP A 36 3.90 6.79 -6.09
CA ASP A 36 2.84 7.03 -7.08
C ASP A 36 2.05 8.29 -6.70
N TYR A 37 2.49 9.44 -7.20
CA TYR A 37 1.92 10.75 -6.85
C TYR A 37 0.75 11.17 -7.74
N THR A 38 0.60 10.60 -8.95
CA THR A 38 -0.38 11.03 -9.95
C THR A 38 -1.10 9.90 -10.69
N LYS A 39 -0.73 8.64 -10.43
CA LYS A 39 -1.17 7.48 -11.24
C LYS A 39 -2.67 7.16 -11.10
N TYR A 40 -3.26 7.44 -9.94
CA TYR A 40 -4.61 7.02 -9.60
C TYR A 40 -5.52 8.21 -9.32
N ALA A 41 -6.72 8.20 -9.90
CA ALA A 41 -7.69 9.29 -9.78
C ALA A 41 -8.36 9.37 -8.41
N ILE A 42 -8.42 8.24 -7.67
CA ILE A 42 -9.05 8.17 -6.36
C ILE A 42 -8.01 8.07 -5.27
N ASN A 43 -8.23 8.88 -4.23
CA ASN A 43 -7.54 8.83 -2.96
C ASN A 43 -8.58 8.80 -1.82
N LYS A 44 -8.66 7.70 -1.09
CA LYS A 44 -9.64 7.50 0.01
C LYS A 44 -8.92 7.12 1.29
N LYS A 45 -9.58 7.35 2.43
CA LYS A 45 -9.13 6.86 3.74
C LYS A 45 -10.10 5.83 4.27
N PHE A 46 -9.57 4.68 4.67
CA PHE A 46 -10.31 3.65 5.40
C PHE A 46 -9.83 3.55 6.83
N ILE A 47 -10.73 3.15 7.73
CA ILE A 47 -10.36 2.72 9.07
C ILE A 47 -10.35 1.20 9.08
N ILE A 48 -9.16 0.60 9.11
CA ILE A 48 -8.99 -0.85 9.15
C ILE A 48 -8.32 -1.18 10.48
N ARG A 49 -9.05 -1.88 11.36
CA ARG A 49 -8.58 -2.31 12.70
C ARG A 49 -7.97 -1.17 13.54
N GLY A 50 -8.50 0.04 13.39
CA GLY A 50 -8.03 1.24 14.11
C GLY A 50 -6.89 2.00 13.41
N HIS A 51 -6.37 1.48 12.30
CA HIS A 51 -5.41 2.19 11.46
C HIS A 51 -6.12 3.03 10.41
N ALA A 52 -5.71 4.30 10.28
CA ALA A 52 -6.10 5.14 9.16
C ALA A 52 -5.24 4.76 7.94
N VAL A 53 -5.85 4.05 7.00
CA VAL A 53 -5.21 3.54 5.79
C VAL A 53 -5.57 4.44 4.62
N LEU A 54 -4.57 5.05 4.00
CA LEU A 54 -4.70 5.79 2.75
C LEU A 54 -4.66 4.81 1.58
N VAL A 55 -5.71 4.77 0.78
CA VAL A 55 -5.80 3.88 -0.39
C VAL A 55 -5.90 4.68 -1.68
N LYS A 56 -5.26 4.19 -2.74
CA LYS A 56 -5.35 4.78 -4.08
C LYS A 56 -5.73 3.75 -5.13
N GLY A 57 -6.55 4.16 -6.08
CA GLY A 57 -7.02 3.31 -7.16
C GLY A 57 -7.88 4.06 -8.18
N ASN A 58 -8.59 3.32 -9.03
CA ASN A 58 -9.30 3.88 -10.19
C ASN A 58 -10.80 4.04 -10.02
N GLY A 59 -11.39 3.69 -8.87
CA GLY A 59 -12.85 3.69 -8.78
C GLY A 59 -13.41 2.76 -7.72
N ASP A 60 -14.59 3.10 -7.18
CA ASP A 60 -15.43 2.10 -6.53
C ASP A 60 -15.79 1.02 -7.57
N GLY A 61 -15.39 -0.22 -7.29
CA GLY A 61 -15.56 -1.37 -8.19
C GLY A 61 -14.37 -1.67 -9.12
N GLN A 62 -13.37 -0.78 -9.22
CA GLN A 62 -12.12 -1.03 -9.97
C GLN A 62 -10.92 -1.36 -9.07
N GLY A 63 -11.13 -1.31 -7.76
CA GLY A 63 -10.16 -1.70 -6.74
C GLY A 63 -9.05 -0.68 -6.48
N TYR A 64 -8.25 -1.00 -5.47
CA TYR A 64 -7.15 -0.21 -4.94
C TYR A 64 -5.83 -0.91 -5.25
N PHE A 65 -4.83 -0.15 -5.68
CA PHE A 65 -3.52 -0.67 -6.05
C PHE A 65 -2.44 -0.29 -5.04
N THR A 66 -2.74 0.70 -4.19
CA THR A 66 -1.86 1.07 -3.09
C THR A 66 -2.63 1.22 -1.79
N ALA A 67 -2.04 0.79 -0.68
CA ALA A 67 -2.53 1.04 0.66
C ALA A 67 -1.37 1.43 1.58
N GLU A 68 -1.49 2.53 2.30
CA GLU A 68 -0.42 3.10 3.14
C GLU A 68 -0.95 3.48 4.52
N TRP A 69 -0.22 3.13 5.57
CA TRP A 69 -0.57 3.48 6.94
C TRP A 69 0.67 3.58 7.82
N SER A 70 0.49 4.13 9.01
CA SER A 70 1.54 4.23 10.01
C SER A 70 1.10 3.56 11.31
N VAL A 71 2.01 2.84 11.95
CA VAL A 71 1.81 2.24 13.28
C VAL A 71 3.12 2.22 14.05
N GLY A 72 3.10 2.65 15.31
CA GLY A 72 4.28 2.57 16.19
C GLY A 72 5.53 3.29 15.68
N GLY A 73 5.37 4.37 14.90
CA GLY A 73 6.49 5.09 14.27
C GLY A 73 6.98 4.52 12.94
N LEU A 74 6.45 3.36 12.53
CA LEU A 74 6.73 2.74 11.24
C LEU A 74 5.75 3.25 10.18
N ASN A 75 6.22 3.36 8.95
CA ASN A 75 5.38 3.52 7.76
C ASN A 75 5.34 2.21 6.98
N LEU A 76 4.15 1.81 6.56
CA LEU A 76 3.89 0.58 5.84
C LEU A 76 3.14 0.87 4.55
N CYS A 77 3.46 0.12 3.50
CA CYS A 77 2.87 0.28 2.20
C CYS A 77 2.69 -1.06 1.50
N ILE A 78 1.51 -1.26 0.93
CA ILE A 78 1.21 -2.31 -0.04
C ILE A 78 1.15 -1.66 -1.42
N LEU A 79 1.87 -2.24 -2.37
CA LEU A 79 1.73 -1.97 -3.80
C LEU A 79 1.30 -3.25 -4.47
N SER A 80 0.30 -3.18 -5.35
CA SER A 80 -0.15 -4.34 -6.12
C SER A 80 -0.31 -3.97 -7.59
N ASP A 81 0.10 -4.89 -8.47
CA ASP A 81 -0.18 -4.80 -9.91
C ASP A 81 -1.64 -5.24 -10.22
N VAL A 82 -2.33 -5.87 -9.25
CA VAL A 82 -3.73 -6.28 -9.35
C VAL A 82 -4.63 -5.46 -8.41
N PRO A 83 -5.90 -5.22 -8.80
CA PRO A 83 -6.81 -4.43 -7.96
C PRO A 83 -7.20 -5.19 -6.69
N LEU A 84 -7.03 -4.54 -5.53
CA LEU A 84 -7.44 -5.04 -4.22
C LEU A 84 -8.79 -4.44 -3.80
N THR A 85 -9.64 -5.25 -3.18
CA THR A 85 -10.87 -4.77 -2.54
C THR A 85 -10.59 -4.27 -1.12
N GLU A 86 -11.56 -3.56 -0.52
CA GLU A 86 -11.48 -3.21 0.90
C GLU A 86 -11.39 -4.45 1.80
N GLU A 87 -12.08 -5.55 1.43
CA GLU A 87 -12.05 -6.80 2.19
C GLU A 87 -10.69 -7.51 2.11
N ASP A 88 -10.01 -7.45 0.96
CA ASP A 88 -8.63 -7.96 0.84
C ASP A 88 -7.70 -7.19 1.78
N LEU A 89 -7.82 -5.86 1.79
CA LEU A 89 -7.01 -5.01 2.67
C LEU A 89 -7.28 -5.29 4.16
N LYS A 90 -8.54 -5.55 4.57
CA LYS A 90 -8.88 -5.95 5.95
C LYS A 90 -8.29 -7.30 6.38
N ARG A 91 -8.00 -8.19 5.43
CA ARG A 91 -7.35 -9.48 5.68
C ARG A 91 -5.83 -9.34 5.78
N MET A 92 -5.25 -8.43 5.01
CA MET A 92 -3.81 -8.21 4.92
C MET A 92 -3.27 -7.29 6.03
N ILE A 93 -4.07 -6.32 6.47
CA ILE A 93 -3.69 -5.33 7.48
C ILE A 93 -4.23 -5.80 8.84
N ASN A 94 -3.31 -6.01 9.78
CA ASN A 94 -3.61 -6.41 11.15
C ASN A 94 -3.70 -5.22 12.10
#